data_AF-A0A151IHH0-F1
#
_entry.id   AF-A0A151IHH0-F1
#
_cell.length_a   1.000
_cell.length_b   1.000
_cell.length_c   1.000
_cell.angle_alpha   90.00
_cell.angle_beta   90.00
_cell.angle_gamma   90.00
#
_symmetry.space_group_name_H-M   'P 1'
#
loop_
_entity.id
_entity.type
_entity.pdbx_description
1 polymer ?
#
loop_
_entity_poly.entity_id
_entity_poly.type
_entity_poly.pdbx_seq_one_letter_code
_entity_poly.pdbx_strand_id
1 'polypeptide(L)'
;ILTGAVINSNHIEPRRFLEDASEIVLERVQSVLQRYDSIKINTVLNGEFVAGDKRANKSIATRNYEIYQCTDQRECSSAKLELHSVDCGKLNDCAIRLPSEDDKWLEFKKHCRKERVPFVVYADLECALEKMDKEPASSTYTYQHHNVFSIGYYVHCSYDDSLSGYRFRRDNNCISWFADEVKNLAHSVQSVISTNVPMDFTQDDWRKFNNATHCHVCEKPFAKDDTRARDHCHLTGRYRGPAQSNCNLNYKDSRCIPVVFHNLTGYDAHFIIKEIATAYVGHVDLLPITKEKYISFTKHVDDTIDDKKNCIQLRFIDSYRFLASSLDKLSSFLSKDKLRVLRREFSHLWEENFNLLTRKGIFPYEYIDCSEKLNESSLPPRESFYSSLKDGTVSESDYAHAVNVWQRFSIQTLGEYSDLYLKTDVLLLADVFENFRDSCVASYGLDAAYYYTLPGFTWDAIEAYRCKI
;
A
#
# COMPACT_ATOMS: atom_id res chain seq x y z
N ILE A 1 -33.69 4.28 -7.90
CA ILE A 1 -32.81 4.62 -6.76
C ILE A 1 -33.55 5.63 -5.91
N LEU A 2 -33.95 5.27 -4.69
CA LEU A 2 -34.55 6.20 -3.74
C LEU A 2 -33.41 6.71 -2.83
N THR A 3 -32.98 7.94 -3.05
CA THR A 3 -31.94 8.60 -2.25
C THR A 3 -32.59 9.41 -1.14
N GLY A 4 -32.39 9.00 0.11
CA GLY A 4 -32.75 9.78 1.29
C GLY A 4 -31.50 10.41 1.91
N ALA A 5 -31.52 11.71 2.16
CA ALA A 5 -30.49 12.38 2.95
C ALA A 5 -31.10 12.78 4.31
N VAL A 6 -30.34 12.57 5.39
CA VAL A 6 -30.63 13.16 6.70
C VAL A 6 -29.58 14.25 6.90
N ILE A 7 -30.02 15.51 6.81
CA ILE A 7 -29.15 16.68 6.96
C ILE A 7 -29.32 17.20 8.38
N ASN A 8 -28.20 17.30 9.08
CA ASN A 8 -28.15 17.84 10.43
C ASN A 8 -27.64 19.28 10.41
N SER A 9 -28.43 20.20 10.96
CA SER A 9 -28.06 21.61 11.13
C SER A 9 -27.68 21.98 12.56
N ASN A 10 -27.96 21.13 13.57
CA ASN A 10 -28.02 21.54 14.97
C ASN A 10 -27.25 20.65 15.98
N HIS A 11 -26.79 19.43 15.62
CA HIS A 11 -26.02 18.60 16.55
C HIS A 11 -24.52 18.88 16.45
N ILE A 12 -23.94 19.24 17.59
CA ILE A 12 -22.50 19.42 17.80
C ILE A 12 -21.83 18.08 18.16
N GLU A 13 -22.56 17.16 18.78
CA GLU A 13 -22.06 15.85 19.22
C GLU A 13 -22.45 14.75 18.22
N PRO A 14 -21.46 14.05 17.59
CA PRO A 14 -21.73 13.01 16.60
C PRO A 14 -22.56 11.84 17.14
N ARG A 15 -22.42 11.50 18.42
CA ARG A 15 -23.15 10.38 19.03
C ARG A 15 -24.65 10.64 19.07
N ARG A 16 -25.08 11.80 19.55
CA ARG A 16 -26.50 12.19 19.58
C ARG A 16 -27.11 12.26 18.18
N PHE A 17 -26.35 12.79 17.22
CA PHE A 17 -26.79 12.79 15.81
C PHE A 17 -27.03 11.36 15.29
N LEU A 18 -26.12 10.42 15.58
CA LEU A 18 -26.26 9.04 15.14
C LEU A 18 -27.43 8.32 15.83
N GLU A 19 -27.67 8.59 17.11
CA GLU A 19 -28.81 8.06 17.86
C GLU A 19 -30.14 8.56 17.24
N ASP A 20 -30.29 9.86 16.98
CA ASP A 20 -31.51 10.42 16.38
C ASP A 20 -31.68 10.03 14.90
N ALA A 21 -30.58 10.01 14.14
CA ALA A 21 -30.59 9.55 12.76
C ALA A 21 -30.93 8.06 12.66
N SER A 22 -30.59 7.25 13.68
CA SER A 22 -30.90 5.82 13.68
C SER A 22 -32.39 5.57 13.63
N GLU A 23 -33.22 6.29 14.41
CA GLU A 23 -34.67 6.10 14.40
C GLU A 23 -35.27 6.40 13.02
N ILE A 24 -34.87 7.52 12.42
CA ILE A 24 -35.35 7.96 11.10
C ILE A 24 -34.93 6.99 9.99
N VAL A 25 -33.68 6.52 10.04
CA VAL A 25 -33.16 5.57 9.05
C VAL A 25 -33.86 4.23 9.20
N LEU A 26 -34.00 3.70 10.42
CA LEU A 26 -34.66 2.44 10.70
C LEU A 26 -36.12 2.43 10.23
N GLU A 27 -36.89 3.48 10.52
CA GLU A 27 -38.28 3.59 10.05
C GLU A 27 -38.38 3.55 8.51
N ARG A 28 -37.50 4.28 7.82
CA ARG A 28 -37.47 4.30 6.35
C ARG A 28 -37.09 2.94 5.77
N VAL A 29 -36.10 2.28 6.35
CA VAL A 29 -35.66 0.96 5.88
C VAL A 29 -36.76 -0.07 6.10
N GLN A 30 -37.43 -0.06 7.26
CA GLN A 30 -38.59 -0.93 7.54
C GLN A 30 -39.74 -0.68 6.55
N SER A 31 -40.06 0.57 6.25
CA SER A 31 -41.10 0.91 5.26
C SER A 31 -40.78 0.38 3.86
N VAL A 32 -39.51 0.41 3.45
CA VAL A 32 -39.08 -0.11 2.15
C VAL A 32 -39.07 -1.65 2.14
N LEU A 33 -38.63 -2.29 3.22
CA LEU A 33 -38.64 -3.76 3.36
C LEU A 33 -40.05 -4.37 3.44
N GLN A 34 -41.10 -3.56 3.68
CA GLN A 34 -42.49 -4.02 3.54
C GLN A 34 -42.92 -4.19 2.07
N ARG A 35 -42.18 -3.61 1.12
CA ARG A 35 -42.52 -3.61 -0.31
C ARG A 35 -41.54 -4.40 -1.17
N TYR A 36 -40.34 -4.67 -0.66
CA TYR A 36 -39.26 -5.34 -1.39
C TYR A 36 -38.53 -6.34 -0.48
N ASP A 37 -38.16 -7.50 -1.03
CA ASP A 37 -37.57 -8.61 -0.27
C ASP A 37 -36.15 -8.31 0.26
N SER A 38 -35.46 -7.35 -0.37
CA SER A 38 -34.13 -6.90 0.03
C SER A 38 -33.90 -5.43 -0.29
N ILE A 39 -33.02 -4.80 0.49
CA ILE A 39 -32.58 -3.43 0.25
C ILE A 39 -31.05 -3.33 0.43
N LYS A 40 -30.40 -2.67 -0.52
CA LYS A 40 -28.99 -2.30 -0.42
C LYS A 40 -28.89 -0.86 0.07
N ILE A 41 -28.25 -0.66 1.21
CA ILE A 41 -28.07 0.65 1.82
C ILE A 41 -26.62 1.10 1.65
N ASN A 42 -26.46 2.27 1.05
CA ASN A 42 -25.18 2.97 1.00
C ASN A 42 -25.26 4.15 1.96
N THR A 43 -24.50 4.12 3.05
CA THR A 43 -24.46 5.22 4.02
C THR A 43 -23.13 5.96 3.92
N VAL A 44 -23.20 7.29 3.80
CA VAL A 44 -22.04 8.18 3.78
C VAL A 44 -22.25 9.21 4.88
N LEU A 45 -21.39 9.18 5.89
CA LEU A 45 -21.35 10.21 6.93
C LEU A 45 -20.52 11.39 6.41
N ASN A 46 -21.14 12.56 6.29
CA ASN A 46 -20.44 13.78 5.94
C ASN A 46 -20.33 14.66 7.19
N GLY A 47 -19.11 15.08 7.53
CA GLY A 47 -18.87 15.96 8.68
C GLY A 47 -17.86 17.06 8.36
N GLU A 48 -18.11 18.26 8.87
CA GLU A 48 -17.11 19.32 8.97
C GLU A 48 -16.30 19.10 10.25
N PHE A 49 -14.99 18.91 10.12
CA PHE A 49 -14.06 18.73 11.22
C PHE A 49 -13.31 20.04 11.47
N VAL A 50 -13.37 20.54 12.69
CA VAL A 50 -12.70 21.78 13.11
C VAL A 50 -11.64 21.44 14.16
N ALA A 51 -10.40 21.87 13.93
CA ALA A 51 -9.29 21.74 14.87
C ALA A 51 -8.47 23.04 14.89
N GLY A 52 -8.63 23.84 15.96
CA GLY A 52 -8.13 25.23 15.98
C GLY A 52 -8.81 26.05 14.89
N ASP A 53 -8.03 26.81 14.10
CA ASP A 53 -8.54 27.62 12.98
C ASP A 53 -8.72 26.83 11.69
N LYS A 54 -8.38 25.52 11.67
CA LYS A 54 -8.45 24.67 10.47
C LYS A 54 -9.80 23.96 10.40
N ARG A 55 -10.42 24.00 9.22
CA ARG A 55 -11.69 23.32 8.89
C ARG A 55 -11.49 22.35 7.74
N ALA A 56 -12.08 21.16 7.81
CA ALA A 56 -12.01 20.16 6.75
C ALA A 56 -13.31 19.37 6.65
N ASN A 57 -13.89 19.29 5.46
CA ASN A 57 -15.02 18.41 5.19
C ASN A 57 -14.51 17.02 4.85
N LYS A 58 -14.96 16.00 5.60
CA LYS A 58 -14.63 14.60 5.32
C LYS A 58 -15.89 13.77 5.18
N SER A 59 -15.85 12.85 4.23
CA SER A 59 -16.87 11.82 4.04
C SER A 59 -16.31 10.47 4.49
N ILE A 60 -17.10 9.73 5.27
CA ILE A 60 -16.80 8.36 5.68
C ILE A 60 -17.89 7.48 5.08
N ALA A 61 -17.52 6.71 4.05
CA ALA A 61 -18.38 5.67 3.52
C ALA A 61 -18.33 4.45 4.45
N THR A 62 -19.49 3.98 4.90
CA THR A 62 -19.57 2.73 5.67
C THR A 62 -19.58 1.53 4.72
N ARG A 63 -19.26 0.33 5.24
CA ARG A 63 -19.38 -0.91 4.44
C ARG A 63 -20.82 -1.11 3.99
N ASN A 64 -20.97 -1.55 2.74
CA ASN A 64 -22.27 -1.85 2.14
C ASN A 64 -22.73 -3.22 2.64
N TYR A 65 -23.93 -3.30 3.20
CA TYR A 65 -24.57 -4.55 3.57
C TYR A 65 -25.93 -4.64 2.88
N GLU A 66 -26.24 -5.83 2.36
CA GLU A 66 -27.59 -6.15 1.90
C GLU A 66 -28.41 -6.50 3.14
N ILE A 67 -29.55 -5.82 3.29
CA ILE A 67 -30.48 -6.06 4.39
C ILE A 67 -31.68 -6.79 3.83
N TYR A 68 -31.95 -7.97 4.39
CA TYR A 68 -33.10 -8.80 4.04
C TYR A 68 -34.23 -8.60 5.04
N GLN A 69 -35.47 -8.92 4.64
CA GLN A 69 -36.66 -8.80 5.47
C GLN A 69 -36.57 -9.55 6.82
N CYS A 70 -35.75 -10.61 6.90
CA CYS A 70 -35.48 -11.38 8.12
C CYS A 70 -34.44 -10.76 9.06
N THR A 71 -33.83 -9.63 8.69
CA THR A 71 -32.81 -8.95 9.48
C THR A 71 -33.49 -8.04 10.50
N ASP A 72 -33.51 -8.43 11.78
CA ASP A 72 -34.04 -7.56 12.85
C ASP A 72 -33.02 -6.46 13.18
N GLN A 73 -33.41 -5.20 12.95
CA GLN A 73 -32.51 -4.03 12.96
C GLN A 73 -32.37 -3.36 14.33
N ARG A 74 -33.00 -3.91 15.39
CA ARG A 74 -32.83 -3.48 16.78
C ARG A 74 -32.20 -4.63 17.57
N GLU A 75 -30.91 -4.52 17.86
CA GLU A 75 -30.05 -5.64 18.27
C GLU A 75 -30.48 -6.48 19.50
N CYS A 76 -30.15 -7.78 19.39
CA CYS A 76 -29.49 -8.65 20.36
C CYS A 76 -30.03 -8.71 21.82
N SER A 77 -30.94 -9.65 22.07
CA SER A 77 -31.12 -10.25 23.40
C SER A 77 -30.64 -11.69 23.40
N SER A 78 -30.11 -12.18 24.53
CA SER A 78 -29.57 -13.54 24.68
C SER A 78 -30.59 -14.63 24.30
N ALA A 79 -31.86 -14.45 24.66
CA ALA A 79 -32.94 -15.36 24.32
C ALA A 79 -33.29 -15.40 22.83
N LYS A 80 -33.12 -14.29 22.10
CA LYS A 80 -33.34 -14.24 20.64
C LYS A 80 -32.10 -14.69 19.86
N LEU A 81 -30.90 -14.55 20.43
CA LEU A 81 -29.67 -15.13 19.87
C LEU A 81 -29.74 -16.66 19.83
N GLU A 82 -30.33 -17.31 20.84
CA GLU A 82 -30.58 -18.76 20.83
C GLU A 82 -31.54 -19.16 19.70
N LEU A 83 -32.62 -18.40 19.49
CA LEU A 83 -33.55 -18.64 18.38
C LEU A 83 -32.88 -18.42 17.01
N HIS A 84 -32.12 -17.34 16.86
CA HIS A 84 -31.37 -17.05 15.64
C HIS A 84 -30.26 -18.09 15.39
N SER A 85 -29.62 -18.63 16.43
CA SER A 85 -28.57 -19.65 16.28
C SER A 85 -29.11 -20.94 15.66
N VAL A 86 -30.36 -21.30 15.95
CA VAL A 86 -31.05 -22.43 15.32
C VAL A 86 -31.33 -22.18 13.83
N ASP A 87 -31.72 -20.97 13.45
CA ASP A 87 -32.01 -20.61 12.06
C ASP A 87 -30.72 -20.37 11.25
N CYS A 88 -29.71 -19.74 11.86
CA CYS A 88 -28.39 -19.51 11.29
C CYS A 88 -27.66 -20.84 11.02
N GLY A 89 -27.74 -21.79 11.95
CA GLY A 89 -27.17 -23.13 11.78
C GLY A 89 -27.89 -24.01 10.74
N LYS A 90 -29.13 -23.65 10.34
CA LYS A 90 -29.88 -24.34 9.28
C LYS A 90 -29.68 -23.72 7.89
N LEU A 91 -29.35 -22.43 7.83
CA LEU A 91 -29.29 -21.65 6.58
C LEU A 91 -27.86 -21.33 6.12
N ASN A 92 -26.87 -21.46 7.00
CA ASN A 92 -25.50 -21.03 6.73
C ASN A 92 -24.51 -22.18 7.00
N ASP A 93 -23.77 -22.61 5.98
CA ASP A 93 -22.63 -23.55 6.15
C ASP A 93 -21.41 -22.89 6.82
N CYS A 94 -21.48 -21.59 7.13
CA CYS A 94 -20.43 -20.82 7.76
C CYS A 94 -20.62 -20.80 9.29
N ALA A 95 -19.68 -21.43 10.02
CA ALA A 95 -19.66 -21.41 11.47
C ALA A 95 -19.34 -20.02 12.04
N ILE A 96 -20.29 -19.38 12.72
CA ILE A 96 -20.05 -18.20 13.54
C ILE A 96 -19.36 -18.65 14.83
N ARG A 97 -18.05 -18.43 14.94
CA ARG A 97 -17.30 -18.59 16.19
C ARG A 97 -17.21 -17.26 16.91
N LEU A 98 -17.98 -17.11 17.99
CA LEU A 98 -17.77 -16.03 18.95
C LEU A 98 -16.50 -16.32 19.77
N PRO A 99 -15.77 -15.29 20.26
CA PRO A 99 -14.66 -15.49 21.16
C PRO A 99 -15.14 -16.22 22.43
N SER A 100 -14.41 -17.26 22.82
CA SER A 100 -14.63 -17.92 24.11
C SER A 100 -14.18 -17.00 25.27
N GLU A 101 -14.49 -17.37 26.52
CA GLU A 101 -13.93 -16.67 27.69
C GLU A 101 -12.39 -16.65 27.68
N ASP A 102 -11.76 -17.63 27.03
CA ASP A 102 -10.31 -17.70 26.85
C ASP A 102 -9.81 -16.78 25.72
N ASP A 103 -10.67 -16.42 24.75
CA ASP A 103 -10.37 -15.54 23.61
C ASP A 103 -10.91 -14.11 23.78
N LYS A 104 -11.43 -13.77 24.96
CA LYS A 104 -12.01 -12.44 25.23
C LYS A 104 -11.00 -11.28 25.13
N TRP A 105 -9.70 -11.59 25.20
CA TRP A 105 -8.63 -10.63 25.12
C TRP A 105 -7.95 -10.69 23.75
N LEU A 106 -7.91 -9.55 23.06
CA LEU A 106 -7.13 -9.39 21.84
C LEU A 106 -5.65 -9.28 22.22
N GLU A 107 -4.84 -10.20 21.71
CA GLU A 107 -3.38 -10.19 21.87
C GLU A 107 -2.72 -10.06 20.51
N PHE A 108 -1.74 -9.16 20.42
CA PHE A 108 -0.91 -9.05 19.23
C PHE A 108 0.02 -10.25 19.11
N LYS A 109 -0.22 -11.11 18.11
CA LYS A 109 0.56 -12.34 17.89
C LYS A 109 1.62 -12.23 16.79
N LYS A 110 1.56 -11.19 15.95
CA LYS A 110 2.35 -11.09 14.70
C LYS A 110 3.67 -10.36 14.91
N HIS A 111 4.46 -10.81 15.87
CA HIS A 111 5.66 -10.11 16.31
C HIS A 111 6.68 -9.85 15.19
N CYS A 112 6.79 -10.72 14.18
CA CYS A 112 7.68 -10.50 13.03
C CYS A 112 7.41 -9.18 12.28
N ARG A 113 6.19 -8.62 12.38
CA ARG A 113 5.84 -7.32 11.77
C ARG A 113 6.48 -6.11 12.48
N LYS A 114 7.10 -6.34 13.64
CA LYS A 114 7.90 -5.35 14.35
C LYS A 114 9.29 -5.15 13.71
N GLU A 115 9.80 -6.15 12.99
CA GLU A 115 11.06 -6.00 12.24
C GLU A 115 10.87 -5.09 11.03
N ARG A 116 11.96 -4.49 10.53
CA ARG A 116 11.91 -3.81 9.24
C ARG A 116 11.92 -4.84 8.12
N VAL A 117 11.01 -4.71 7.14
CA VAL A 117 11.09 -5.50 5.91
C VAL A 117 12.39 -5.13 5.17
N PRO A 118 13.28 -6.12 4.90
CA PRO A 118 14.64 -5.84 4.44
C PRO A 118 14.69 -5.30 3.01
N PHE A 119 13.86 -5.84 2.11
CA PHE A 119 13.82 -5.44 0.70
C PHE A 119 12.42 -4.96 0.33
N VAL A 120 12.34 -3.77 -0.27
CA VAL A 120 11.11 -3.21 -0.82
C VAL A 120 11.41 -2.67 -2.22
N VAL A 121 10.50 -2.90 -3.16
CA VAL A 121 10.59 -2.37 -4.52
C VAL A 121 9.56 -1.25 -4.66
N TYR A 122 9.97 -0.12 -5.22
CA TYR A 122 9.08 0.98 -5.62
C TYR A 122 9.09 1.05 -7.13
N ALA A 123 7.94 1.10 -7.77
CA ALA A 123 7.86 1.06 -9.22
C ALA A 123 6.74 1.96 -9.75
N ASP A 124 6.90 2.37 -11.00
CA ASP A 124 5.93 3.13 -11.77
C ASP A 124 6.13 2.84 -13.26
N LEU A 125 5.12 3.13 -14.09
CA LEU A 125 5.15 2.91 -15.53
C LEU A 125 4.56 4.08 -16.30
N GLU A 126 4.98 4.23 -17.56
CA GLU A 126 4.43 5.25 -18.46
C GLU A 126 3.81 4.61 -19.70
N CYS A 127 2.67 5.17 -20.11
CA CYS A 127 1.88 4.69 -21.24
C CYS A 127 1.72 5.78 -22.30
N ALA A 128 1.73 5.36 -23.56
CA ALA A 128 1.20 6.15 -24.67
C ALA A 128 -0.33 5.99 -24.69
N LEU A 129 -1.05 7.10 -24.85
CA LEU A 129 -2.51 7.17 -24.81
C LEU A 129 -3.08 7.20 -26.23
N GLU A 130 -3.09 6.05 -26.90
CA GLU A 130 -3.61 5.89 -28.25
C GLU A 130 -5.12 6.18 -28.27
N LYS A 131 -5.54 7.14 -29.09
CA LYS A 131 -6.95 7.50 -29.24
C LYS A 131 -7.64 6.47 -30.13
N MET A 132 -8.76 5.92 -29.65
CA MET A 132 -9.57 4.97 -30.40
C MET A 132 -10.70 5.70 -31.14
N ASP A 133 -10.91 5.34 -32.40
CA ASP A 133 -12.06 5.83 -33.16
C ASP A 133 -13.38 5.26 -32.59
N LYS A 134 -14.44 6.08 -32.62
CA LYS A 134 -15.77 5.64 -32.16
C LYS A 134 -16.33 4.56 -33.07
N GLU A 135 -16.45 3.34 -32.56
CA GLU A 135 -17.31 2.34 -33.22
C GLU A 135 -18.79 2.77 -33.11
N PRO A 136 -19.53 2.89 -34.22
CA PRO A 136 -20.91 3.40 -34.19
C PRO A 136 -21.94 2.53 -33.46
N ALA A 137 -21.58 1.28 -33.08
CA ALA A 137 -22.54 0.24 -32.70
C ALA A 137 -22.52 -0.17 -31.21
N SER A 138 -21.60 0.35 -30.39
CA SER A 138 -21.49 -0.01 -28.97
C SER A 138 -21.95 1.13 -28.05
N SER A 139 -22.77 0.80 -27.04
CA SER A 139 -23.17 1.71 -25.95
C SER A 139 -22.04 2.00 -24.95
N THR A 140 -20.94 1.25 -25.02
CA THR A 140 -19.73 1.40 -24.19
C THR A 140 -18.54 1.51 -25.13
N TYR A 141 -17.88 2.68 -25.17
CA TYR A 141 -16.72 2.91 -26.03
C TYR A 141 -15.46 3.01 -25.19
N THR A 142 -14.43 2.26 -25.55
CA THR A 142 -13.08 2.43 -25.02
C THR A 142 -12.49 3.67 -25.68
N TYR A 143 -12.38 4.77 -24.94
CA TYR A 143 -11.96 6.07 -25.49
C TYR A 143 -10.47 6.11 -25.84
N GLN A 144 -9.64 5.41 -25.06
CA GLN A 144 -8.18 5.39 -25.19
C GLN A 144 -7.65 3.97 -24.94
N HIS A 145 -6.65 3.58 -25.73
CA HIS A 145 -5.85 2.40 -25.51
C HIS A 145 -4.51 2.82 -24.90
N HIS A 146 -4.11 2.17 -23.82
CA HIS A 146 -2.93 2.56 -23.05
C HIS A 146 -1.82 1.55 -23.31
N ASN A 147 -0.78 1.98 -24.02
CA ASN A 147 0.35 1.14 -24.38
C ASN A 147 1.56 1.49 -23.54
N VAL A 148 1.95 0.59 -22.63
CA VAL A 148 3.13 0.79 -21.79
C VAL A 148 4.38 0.84 -22.66
N PHE A 149 5.13 1.94 -22.56
CA PHE A 149 6.40 2.10 -23.28
C PHE A 149 7.61 2.15 -22.35
N SER A 150 7.39 2.37 -21.04
CA SER A 150 8.49 2.32 -20.07
C SER A 150 8.02 1.90 -18.68
N ILE A 151 8.94 1.28 -17.94
CA ILE A 151 8.76 0.95 -16.52
C ILE A 151 10.07 1.20 -15.78
N GLY A 152 9.96 1.78 -14.60
CA GLY A 152 11.07 2.13 -13.73
C GLY A 152 10.82 1.56 -12.34
N TYR A 153 11.87 1.10 -11.69
CA TYR A 153 11.78 0.66 -10.31
C TYR A 153 13.05 0.94 -9.52
N TYR A 154 12.87 1.10 -8.21
CA TYR A 154 13.92 1.29 -7.23
C TYR A 154 13.84 0.19 -6.17
N VAL A 155 14.92 -0.56 -5.99
CA VAL A 155 15.05 -1.50 -4.87
C VAL A 155 15.62 -0.73 -3.69
N HIS A 156 14.94 -0.79 -2.55
CA HIS A 156 15.45 -0.31 -1.27
C HIS A 156 15.80 -1.49 -0.37
N CYS A 157 17.06 -1.53 0.07
CA CYS A 157 17.55 -2.46 1.09
C CYS A 157 17.77 -1.71 2.41
N SER A 158 17.12 -2.16 3.50
CA SER A 158 17.10 -1.40 4.76
C SER A 158 18.36 -1.51 5.61
N TYR A 159 19.29 -2.41 5.27
CA TYR A 159 20.48 -2.68 6.07
C TYR A 159 21.80 -2.58 5.28
N ASP A 160 21.74 -2.59 3.95
CA ASP A 160 22.90 -2.42 3.08
C ASP A 160 22.49 -1.59 1.85
N ASP A 161 22.88 -0.32 1.88
CA ASP A 161 22.57 0.63 0.80
C ASP A 161 23.21 0.23 -0.54
N SER A 162 24.27 -0.59 -0.56
CA SER A 162 24.91 -1.04 -1.81
C SER A 162 24.03 -2.00 -2.62
N LEU A 163 23.05 -2.62 -1.97
CA LEU A 163 22.05 -3.50 -2.60
C LEU A 163 20.83 -2.72 -3.11
N SER A 164 20.79 -1.42 -2.87
CA SER A 164 19.73 -0.56 -3.39
C SER A 164 20.10 0.03 -4.74
N GLY A 165 19.12 0.31 -5.59
CA GLY A 165 19.39 1.00 -6.84
C GLY A 165 18.18 1.14 -7.74
N TYR A 166 18.23 2.15 -8.61
CA TYR A 166 17.24 2.40 -9.65
C TYR A 166 17.58 1.67 -10.94
N ARG A 167 16.58 1.06 -11.58
CA ARG A 167 16.66 0.50 -12.94
C ARG A 167 15.40 0.87 -13.70
N PHE A 168 15.52 1.00 -15.02
CA PHE A 168 14.39 1.24 -15.89
C PHE A 168 14.64 0.66 -17.28
N ARG A 169 13.55 0.50 -18.04
CA ARG A 169 13.60 0.15 -19.46
C ARG A 169 12.50 0.88 -20.20
N ARG A 170 12.87 1.46 -21.35
CA ARG A 170 11.96 2.11 -22.30
C ARG A 170 11.95 1.35 -23.62
N ASP A 171 11.01 0.43 -23.75
CA ASP A 171 10.69 -0.31 -24.97
C ASP A 171 9.36 -1.08 -24.81
N ASN A 172 8.89 -1.70 -25.89
CA ASN A 172 7.64 -2.49 -25.90
C ASN A 172 7.71 -3.79 -25.08
N ASN A 173 8.91 -4.23 -24.67
CA ASN A 173 9.14 -5.43 -23.86
C ASN A 173 9.41 -5.07 -22.38
N CYS A 174 9.16 -3.82 -21.98
CA CYS A 174 9.48 -3.33 -20.65
C CYS A 174 8.78 -4.13 -19.54
N ILE A 175 7.55 -4.58 -19.76
CA ILE A 175 6.81 -5.39 -18.77
C ILE A 175 7.42 -6.79 -18.59
N SER A 176 7.76 -7.48 -19.68
CA SER A 176 8.44 -8.78 -19.60
C SER A 176 9.82 -8.66 -18.94
N TRP A 177 10.57 -7.61 -19.30
CA TRP A 177 11.83 -7.30 -18.61
C TRP A 177 11.64 -7.06 -17.12
N PHE A 178 10.63 -6.29 -16.72
CA PHE A 178 10.35 -6.06 -15.31
C PHE A 178 9.99 -7.36 -14.58
N ALA A 179 9.24 -8.25 -15.21
CA ALA A 179 8.93 -9.57 -14.67
C ALA A 179 10.19 -10.40 -14.42
N ASP A 180 11.13 -10.41 -15.36
CA ASP A 180 12.43 -11.07 -15.21
C ASP A 180 13.28 -10.43 -14.10
N GLU A 181 13.31 -9.10 -14.02
CA GLU A 181 14.08 -8.39 -13.00
C GLU A 181 13.57 -8.68 -11.58
N VAL A 182 12.24 -8.66 -11.35
CA VAL A 182 11.70 -9.00 -10.02
C VAL A 182 11.87 -10.47 -9.69
N LYS A 183 11.89 -11.37 -10.69
CA LYS A 183 12.26 -12.78 -10.51
C LYS A 183 13.72 -12.91 -10.08
N ASN A 184 14.64 -12.24 -10.78
CA ASN A 184 16.07 -12.26 -10.46
C ASN A 184 16.35 -11.66 -9.07
N LEU A 185 15.61 -10.61 -8.69
CA LEU A 185 15.64 -10.06 -7.35
C LEU A 185 15.21 -11.11 -6.31
N ALA A 186 14.12 -11.86 -6.56
CA ALA A 186 13.68 -12.91 -5.67
C ALA A 186 14.76 -13.99 -5.46
N HIS A 187 15.45 -14.43 -6.52
CA HIS A 187 16.59 -15.35 -6.40
C HIS A 187 17.75 -14.77 -5.60
N SER A 188 18.09 -13.51 -5.84
CA SER A 188 19.15 -12.80 -5.11
C SER A 188 18.82 -12.71 -3.62
N VAL A 189 17.58 -12.35 -3.28
CA VAL A 189 17.10 -12.28 -1.89
C VAL A 189 17.06 -13.67 -1.25
N GLN A 190 16.68 -14.73 -1.98
CA GLN A 190 16.73 -16.09 -1.46
C GLN A 190 18.16 -16.50 -1.09
N SER A 191 19.15 -16.18 -1.92
CA SER A 191 20.56 -16.44 -1.61
C SER A 191 21.03 -15.69 -0.37
N VAL A 192 20.61 -14.44 -0.22
CA VAL A 192 20.92 -13.59 0.95
C VAL A 192 20.28 -14.16 2.22
N ILE A 193 18.99 -14.49 2.21
CA ILE A 193 18.27 -15.05 3.37
C ILE A 193 18.78 -16.43 3.76
N SER A 194 19.30 -17.21 2.80
CA SER A 194 19.88 -18.53 3.07
C SER A 194 21.27 -18.46 3.69
N THR A 195 21.96 -17.31 3.56
CA THR A 195 23.28 -17.09 4.13
C THR A 195 23.14 -16.64 5.58
N ASN A 196 23.45 -17.51 6.55
CA ASN A 196 23.35 -17.16 7.96
C ASN A 196 24.60 -16.40 8.42
N VAL A 197 24.49 -15.08 8.58
CA VAL A 197 25.58 -14.27 9.13
C VAL A 197 25.75 -14.59 10.62
N PRO A 198 26.95 -15.02 11.07
CA PRO A 198 27.18 -15.33 12.47
C PRO A 198 26.87 -14.14 13.38
N MET A 199 26.28 -14.44 14.54
CA MET A 199 25.96 -13.41 15.53
C MET A 199 27.22 -12.71 16.02
N ASP A 200 27.25 -11.39 15.93
CA ASP A 200 28.20 -10.55 16.64
C ASP A 200 27.70 -10.36 18.08
N PHE A 201 28.40 -10.94 19.05
CA PHE A 201 27.94 -11.02 20.44
C PHE A 201 29.04 -10.58 21.41
N THR A 202 28.89 -9.36 21.93
CA THR A 202 29.91 -8.72 22.75
C THR A 202 29.80 -9.10 24.24
N GLN A 203 30.80 -8.72 25.04
CA GLN A 203 30.76 -8.91 26.49
C GLN A 203 29.64 -8.10 27.17
N ASP A 204 29.29 -6.94 26.63
CA ASP A 204 28.16 -6.16 27.13
C ASP A 204 26.82 -6.79 26.78
N ASP A 205 26.71 -7.48 25.64
CA ASP A 205 25.51 -8.23 25.28
C ASP A 205 25.30 -9.42 26.20
N TRP A 206 26.37 -10.08 26.65
CA TRP A 206 26.29 -11.09 27.71
C TRP A 206 25.66 -10.53 28.99
N ARG A 207 26.06 -9.32 29.42
CA ARG A 207 25.49 -8.68 30.61
C ARG A 207 24.01 -8.37 30.41
N LYS A 208 23.63 -7.80 29.27
CA LYS A 208 22.23 -7.50 28.92
C LYS A 208 21.38 -8.76 28.88
N PHE A 209 21.89 -9.83 28.24
CA PHE A 209 21.20 -11.11 28.13
C PHE A 209 20.97 -11.77 29.51
N ASN A 210 22.02 -11.83 30.34
CA ASN A 210 21.94 -12.48 31.64
C ASN A 210 21.00 -11.77 32.61
N ASN A 211 21.00 -10.42 32.58
CA ASN A 211 20.19 -9.58 33.46
C ASN A 211 18.76 -9.36 32.96
N ALA A 212 18.43 -9.77 31.73
CA ALA A 212 17.11 -9.54 31.17
C ALA A 212 16.04 -10.37 31.88
N THR A 213 14.97 -9.67 32.27
CA THR A 213 13.80 -10.23 32.95
C THR A 213 12.64 -10.50 32.00
N HIS A 214 12.65 -9.90 30.81
CA HIS A 214 11.57 -9.98 29.81
C HIS A 214 12.11 -10.37 28.44
N CYS A 215 11.29 -11.11 27.68
CA CYS A 215 11.52 -11.42 26.27
C CYS A 215 11.37 -10.15 25.43
N HIS A 216 12.35 -9.81 24.59
CA HIS A 216 12.24 -8.59 23.78
C HIS A 216 11.20 -8.67 22.64
N VAL A 217 10.79 -9.88 22.24
CA VAL A 217 9.83 -10.11 21.14
C VAL A 217 8.38 -9.93 21.59
N CYS A 218 7.99 -10.71 22.61
CA CYS A 218 6.64 -10.72 23.15
C CYS A 218 6.46 -9.80 24.37
N GLU A 219 7.54 -9.24 24.89
CA GLU A 219 7.57 -8.31 26.03
C GLU A 219 7.09 -8.95 27.36
N LYS A 220 6.85 -10.26 27.39
CA LYS A 220 6.46 -11.01 28.60
C LYS A 220 7.67 -11.36 29.48
N PRO A 221 7.49 -11.46 30.81
CA PRO A 221 8.55 -11.89 31.71
C PRO A 221 8.96 -13.34 31.45
N PHE A 222 10.24 -13.65 31.64
CA PHE A 222 10.72 -15.03 31.59
C PHE A 222 10.24 -15.82 32.81
N ALA A 223 9.64 -16.99 32.58
CA ALA A 223 9.35 -17.96 33.62
C ALA A 223 10.64 -18.64 34.12
N LYS A 224 10.60 -19.27 35.30
CA LYS A 224 11.79 -19.94 35.89
C LYS A 224 12.33 -21.07 35.03
N ASP A 225 11.48 -21.69 34.22
CA ASP A 225 11.74 -22.82 33.32
C ASP A 225 11.89 -22.41 31.85
N ASP A 226 11.78 -21.12 31.53
CA ASP A 226 11.94 -20.64 30.16
C ASP A 226 13.39 -20.79 29.69
N THR A 227 13.56 -21.42 28.52
CA THR A 227 14.85 -21.43 27.82
C THR A 227 15.03 -20.12 27.05
N ARG A 228 15.99 -19.31 27.50
CA ARG A 228 16.38 -18.04 26.86
C ARG A 228 17.25 -18.29 25.63
N ALA A 229 16.81 -17.79 24.49
CA ALA A 229 17.53 -17.79 23.21
C ALA A 229 18.12 -16.40 22.93
N ARG A 230 19.25 -16.37 22.24
CA ARG A 230 19.93 -15.14 21.79
C ARG A 230 19.47 -14.84 20.37
N ASP A 231 18.45 -14.00 20.27
CA ASP A 231 17.91 -13.60 18.97
C ASP A 231 18.85 -12.60 18.29
N HIS A 232 19.05 -12.78 17.00
CA HIS A 232 19.87 -11.91 16.18
C HIS A 232 19.32 -11.83 14.77
N CYS A 233 19.69 -10.78 14.06
CA CYS A 233 19.38 -10.61 12.66
C CYS A 233 20.29 -11.50 11.82
N HIS A 234 19.73 -12.46 11.07
CA HIS A 234 20.52 -13.37 10.22
C HIS A 234 21.15 -12.67 9.00
N LEU A 235 20.66 -11.46 8.66
CA LEU A 235 21.18 -10.65 7.55
C LEU A 235 22.41 -9.82 7.94
N THR A 236 22.50 -9.39 9.19
CA THR A 236 23.57 -8.47 9.66
C THR A 236 24.44 -9.06 10.78
N GLY A 237 24.04 -10.18 11.37
CA GLY A 237 24.66 -10.74 12.57
C GLY A 237 24.35 -9.97 13.86
N ARG A 238 23.67 -8.83 13.79
CA ARG A 238 23.41 -7.97 14.95
C ARG A 238 22.51 -8.67 15.97
N TYR A 239 22.99 -8.77 17.20
CA TYR A 239 22.18 -9.20 18.35
C TYR A 239 21.00 -8.25 18.60
N ARG A 240 19.78 -8.80 18.64
CA ARG A 240 18.53 -8.05 18.86
C ARG A 240 18.13 -8.06 20.33
N GLY A 241 18.19 -9.23 20.96
CA GLY A 241 17.88 -9.34 22.39
C GLY A 241 17.61 -10.76 22.88
N PRO A 242 17.33 -10.89 24.18
CA PRO A 242 16.94 -12.16 24.78
C PRO A 242 15.50 -12.46 24.37
N ALA A 243 15.24 -13.67 23.90
CA ALA A 243 13.90 -14.12 23.54
C ALA A 243 13.59 -15.47 24.17
N GLN A 244 12.30 -15.76 24.39
CA GLN A 244 11.87 -17.14 24.65
C GLN A 244 12.18 -17.98 23.42
N SER A 245 12.58 -19.24 23.61
CA SER A 245 12.94 -20.12 22.49
C SER A 245 11.84 -20.21 21.43
N ASN A 246 10.56 -20.28 21.84
CA ASN A 246 9.43 -20.27 20.92
C ASN A 246 9.27 -18.95 20.18
N CYS A 247 9.48 -17.80 20.85
CA CYS A 247 9.45 -16.49 20.19
C CYS A 247 10.56 -16.39 19.15
N ASN A 248 11.80 -16.74 19.52
CA ASN A 248 12.96 -16.74 18.63
C ASN A 248 12.73 -17.61 17.39
N LEU A 249 12.18 -18.81 17.57
CA LEU A 249 11.89 -19.71 16.44
C LEU A 249 10.84 -19.15 15.47
N ASN A 250 9.92 -18.31 15.96
CA ASN A 250 8.86 -17.70 15.14
C ASN A 250 9.23 -16.30 14.63
N TYR A 251 10.25 -15.67 15.20
CA TYR A 251 10.75 -14.34 14.84
C TYR A 251 11.71 -14.41 13.66
N LYS A 252 11.18 -14.75 12.49
CA LYS A 252 11.97 -14.93 11.26
C LYS A 252 11.88 -13.71 10.36
N ASP A 253 12.95 -13.47 9.61
CA ASP A 253 12.97 -12.44 8.57
C ASP A 253 11.93 -12.75 7.48
N SER A 254 11.32 -11.68 6.95
CA SER A 254 10.30 -11.78 5.91
C SER A 254 10.88 -12.35 4.62
N ARG A 255 10.19 -13.35 4.05
CA ARG A 255 10.41 -13.82 2.67
C ARG A 255 9.52 -13.12 1.65
N CYS A 256 8.72 -12.17 2.10
CA CYS A 256 7.88 -11.35 1.27
C CYS A 256 8.59 -10.05 0.94
N ILE A 257 8.77 -9.78 -0.36
CA ILE A 257 9.26 -8.52 -0.93
C ILE A 257 8.04 -7.73 -1.40
N PRO A 258 7.69 -6.62 -0.74
CA PRO A 258 6.64 -5.73 -1.19
C PRO A 258 7.09 -4.99 -2.46
N VAL A 259 6.23 -4.99 -3.47
CA VAL A 259 6.38 -4.21 -4.70
C VAL A 259 5.30 -3.13 -4.68
N VAL A 260 5.73 -1.89 -4.48
CA VAL A 260 4.88 -0.74 -4.19
C VAL A 260 4.72 0.10 -5.44
N PHE A 261 3.47 0.28 -5.88
CA PHE A 261 3.08 1.28 -6.86
C PHE A 261 2.17 2.31 -6.19
N HIS A 262 2.05 3.50 -6.77
CA HIS A 262 1.10 4.51 -6.30
C HIS A 262 -0.18 4.44 -7.12
N ASN A 263 -1.31 4.05 -6.49
CA ASN A 263 -2.57 3.77 -7.17
C ASN A 263 -2.55 2.50 -8.06
N LEU A 264 -1.77 1.48 -7.64
CA LEU A 264 -1.67 0.16 -8.30
C LEU A 264 -3.04 -0.39 -8.73
N THR A 265 -3.99 -0.41 -7.79
CA THR A 265 -5.32 -1.02 -7.98
C THR A 265 -6.13 -0.30 -9.07
N GLY A 266 -5.87 0.99 -9.25
CA GLY A 266 -6.60 1.86 -10.14
C GLY A 266 -6.07 1.87 -11.56
N TYR A 267 -4.81 1.44 -11.78
CA TYR A 267 -4.13 1.64 -13.05
C TYR A 267 -3.11 0.52 -13.36
N ASP A 268 -1.95 0.52 -12.70
CA ASP A 268 -0.78 -0.26 -13.13
C ASP A 268 -0.99 -1.78 -13.11
N ALA A 269 -1.80 -2.27 -12.15
CA ALA A 269 -2.04 -3.70 -11.98
C ALA A 269 -2.54 -4.37 -13.26
N HIS A 270 -3.34 -3.66 -14.05
CA HIS A 270 -3.94 -4.19 -15.28
C HIS A 270 -2.90 -4.52 -16.36
N PHE A 271 -1.77 -3.81 -16.38
CA PHE A 271 -0.71 -4.02 -17.36
C PHE A 271 0.26 -5.12 -16.95
N ILE A 272 0.53 -5.27 -15.65
CA ILE A 272 1.60 -6.15 -15.17
C ILE A 272 1.13 -7.52 -14.70
N ILE A 273 -0.11 -7.65 -14.20
CA ILE A 273 -0.54 -8.87 -13.49
C ILE A 273 -0.48 -10.12 -14.36
N LYS A 274 -0.85 -10.00 -15.64
CA LYS A 274 -0.84 -11.13 -16.58
C LYS A 274 0.58 -11.64 -16.78
N GLU A 275 1.51 -10.73 -17.11
CA GLU A 275 2.89 -11.08 -17.36
C GLU A 275 3.56 -11.67 -16.11
N ILE A 276 3.40 -11.02 -14.96
CA ILE A 276 3.94 -11.52 -13.67
C ILE A 276 3.37 -12.90 -13.32
N ALA A 277 2.09 -13.15 -13.60
CA ALA A 277 1.47 -14.43 -13.34
C ALA A 277 2.05 -15.55 -14.23
N THR A 278 2.37 -15.26 -15.50
CA THR A 278 2.75 -16.27 -16.49
C THR A 278 4.25 -16.39 -16.78
N ALA A 279 5.05 -15.37 -16.48
CA ALA A 279 6.47 -15.31 -16.86
C ALA A 279 7.33 -16.40 -16.20
N TYR A 280 6.93 -16.91 -15.03
CA TYR A 280 7.66 -17.95 -14.31
C TYR A 280 6.75 -18.79 -13.41
N VAL A 281 7.24 -19.96 -13.00
CA VAL A 281 6.46 -20.94 -12.21
C VAL A 281 6.18 -20.40 -10.81
N GLY A 282 4.94 -20.61 -10.37
CA GLY A 282 4.48 -20.35 -9.02
C GLY A 282 3.08 -19.79 -8.98
N HIS A 283 2.36 -20.09 -7.91
CA HIS A 283 0.97 -19.68 -7.77
C HIS A 283 0.84 -18.18 -7.49
N VAL A 284 -0.34 -17.64 -7.76
CA VAL A 284 -0.69 -16.24 -7.51
C VAL A 284 -1.85 -16.20 -6.52
N ASP A 285 -1.63 -15.53 -5.39
CA ASP A 285 -2.70 -15.19 -4.46
C ASP A 285 -3.30 -13.85 -4.85
N LEU A 286 -4.63 -13.77 -4.89
CA LEU A 286 -5.36 -12.55 -5.20
C LEU A 286 -6.19 -12.11 -4.00
N LEU A 287 -6.20 -10.81 -3.72
CA LEU A 287 -7.16 -10.18 -2.81
C LEU A 287 -8.17 -9.35 -3.61
N PRO A 288 -9.23 -9.97 -4.16
CA PRO A 288 -10.18 -9.28 -5.04
C PRO A 288 -11.11 -8.33 -4.29
N ILE A 289 -11.42 -7.20 -4.93
CA ILE A 289 -12.58 -6.34 -4.61
C ILE A 289 -13.74 -6.72 -5.53
N THR A 290 -13.45 -6.86 -6.83
CA THR A 290 -14.38 -7.32 -7.86
C THR A 290 -13.65 -8.33 -8.75
N LYS A 291 -14.32 -8.87 -9.78
CA LYS A 291 -13.66 -9.71 -10.79
C LYS A 291 -12.57 -9.00 -11.58
N GLU A 292 -12.55 -7.66 -11.55
CA GLU A 292 -11.65 -6.82 -12.35
C GLU A 292 -10.68 -6.02 -11.48
N LYS A 293 -11.01 -5.75 -10.22
CA LYS A 293 -10.20 -4.94 -9.30
C LYS A 293 -9.70 -5.76 -8.13
N TYR A 294 -8.40 -5.71 -7.88
CA TYR A 294 -7.73 -6.42 -6.80
C TYR A 294 -7.06 -5.43 -5.85
N ILE A 295 -7.21 -5.61 -4.54
CA ILE A 295 -6.49 -4.84 -3.51
C ILE A 295 -4.98 -5.07 -3.65
N SER A 296 -4.60 -6.32 -3.91
CA SER A 296 -3.23 -6.78 -4.03
C SER A 296 -3.22 -8.13 -4.72
N PHE A 297 -2.11 -8.46 -5.35
CA PHE A 297 -1.78 -9.81 -5.78
C PHE A 297 -0.37 -10.16 -5.28
N THR A 298 -0.17 -11.44 -4.96
CA THR A 298 1.13 -11.96 -4.51
C THR A 298 1.55 -13.08 -5.43
N LYS A 299 2.73 -12.96 -6.03
CA LYS A 299 3.34 -14.02 -6.83
C LYS A 299 4.34 -14.79 -5.97
N HIS A 300 4.16 -16.10 -5.91
CA HIS A 300 5.13 -17.01 -5.30
C HIS A 300 6.15 -17.42 -6.35
N VAL A 301 7.43 -17.43 -6.00
CA VAL A 301 8.52 -17.79 -6.93
C VAL A 301 8.98 -19.21 -6.60
N ASP A 302 8.34 -20.22 -7.17
CA ASP A 302 8.54 -21.62 -6.77
C ASP A 302 9.99 -22.09 -6.98
N ASP A 303 10.71 -21.51 -7.95
CA ASP A 303 12.14 -21.78 -8.19
C ASP A 303 13.04 -21.34 -7.00
N THR A 304 12.50 -20.66 -5.99
CA THR A 304 13.20 -20.24 -4.75
C THR A 304 12.80 -21.06 -3.51
N ILE A 305 12.05 -22.15 -3.69
CA ILE A 305 11.62 -23.02 -2.58
C ILE A 305 12.84 -23.55 -1.82
N ASP A 306 12.81 -23.40 -0.49
CA ASP A 306 13.78 -23.99 0.42
C ASP A 306 13.37 -25.38 0.94
N ASP A 307 14.25 -25.99 1.75
CA ASP A 307 14.03 -27.29 2.40
C ASP A 307 12.74 -27.35 3.25
N LYS A 308 12.22 -26.19 3.68
CA LYS A 308 11.01 -26.05 4.49
C LYS A 308 9.78 -25.73 3.64
N LYS A 309 9.87 -25.89 2.32
CA LYS A 309 8.81 -25.61 1.34
C LYS A 309 8.36 -24.14 1.33
N ASN A 310 9.20 -23.20 1.76
CA ASN A 310 8.92 -21.77 1.67
C ASN A 310 9.67 -21.18 0.48
N CYS A 311 8.98 -20.39 -0.34
CA CYS A 311 9.57 -19.59 -1.40
C CYS A 311 9.55 -18.10 -1.07
N ILE A 312 10.26 -17.32 -1.87
CA ILE A 312 10.14 -15.87 -1.89
C ILE A 312 8.79 -15.47 -2.51
N GLN A 313 8.16 -14.47 -1.90
CA GLN A 313 6.88 -13.93 -2.31
C GLN A 313 7.07 -12.48 -2.78
N LEU A 314 6.57 -12.16 -3.97
CA LEU A 314 6.49 -10.80 -4.49
C LEU A 314 5.08 -10.29 -4.27
N ARG A 315 4.88 -9.40 -3.31
CA ARG A 315 3.55 -8.87 -2.96
C ARG A 315 3.37 -7.47 -3.50
N PHE A 316 2.47 -7.33 -4.46
CA PHE A 316 2.19 -6.04 -5.09
C PHE A 316 1.18 -5.27 -4.24
N ILE A 317 1.57 -4.10 -3.72
CA ILE A 317 0.75 -3.28 -2.84
C ILE A 317 0.59 -1.86 -3.38
N ASP A 318 -0.53 -1.26 -3.01
CA ASP A 318 -0.94 0.07 -3.44
C ASP A 318 -0.68 1.10 -2.33
N SER A 319 0.32 1.97 -2.52
CA SER A 319 0.63 3.00 -1.54
C SER A 319 -0.51 3.99 -1.32
N TYR A 320 -1.42 4.17 -2.28
CA TYR A 320 -2.60 5.05 -2.13
C TYR A 320 -3.59 4.50 -1.09
N ARG A 321 -3.57 3.19 -0.83
CA ARG A 321 -4.35 2.54 0.25
C ARG A 321 -3.77 2.79 1.64
N PHE A 322 -2.58 3.39 1.71
CA PHE A 322 -1.96 3.89 2.93
C PHE A 322 -2.05 5.40 3.05
N LEU A 323 -1.72 6.08 1.96
CA LEU A 323 -1.63 7.53 1.85
C LEU A 323 -2.55 8.00 0.72
N ALA A 324 -3.82 8.23 1.05
CA ALA A 324 -4.88 8.57 0.08
C ALA A 324 -4.78 10.04 -0.40
N SER A 325 -3.69 10.38 -1.08
CA SER A 325 -3.41 11.69 -1.64
C SER A 325 -2.47 11.52 -2.84
N SER A 326 -2.44 12.47 -3.77
CA SER A 326 -1.50 12.44 -4.88
C SER A 326 -0.05 12.44 -4.41
N LEU A 327 0.82 11.77 -5.17
CA LEU A 327 2.27 11.75 -4.91
C LEU A 327 2.86 13.17 -4.82
N ASP A 328 2.44 14.08 -5.69
CA ASP A 328 2.83 15.50 -5.64
C ASP A 328 2.59 16.12 -4.27
N LYS A 329 1.36 15.99 -3.75
CA LYS A 329 1.01 16.50 -2.43
C LYS A 329 1.75 15.79 -1.30
N LEU A 330 1.96 14.47 -1.41
CA LEU A 330 2.73 13.72 -0.41
C LEU A 330 4.20 14.14 -0.38
N SER A 331 4.84 14.28 -1.53
CA SER A 331 6.21 14.76 -1.65
C SER A 331 6.38 16.19 -1.13
N SER A 332 5.36 17.05 -1.30
CA SER A 332 5.38 18.43 -0.80
C SER A 332 5.45 18.56 0.73
N PHE A 333 5.07 17.50 1.46
CA PHE A 333 5.17 17.46 2.92
C PHE A 333 6.55 17.03 3.41
N LEU A 334 7.42 16.50 2.53
CA LEU A 334 8.76 16.10 2.91
C LEU A 334 9.72 17.29 2.85
N SER A 335 10.48 17.48 3.92
CA SER A 335 11.63 18.37 3.90
C SER A 335 12.78 17.73 3.12
N LYS A 336 13.71 18.54 2.60
CA LYS A 336 14.79 18.07 1.73
C LYS A 336 15.70 17.01 2.38
N ASP A 337 15.88 17.05 3.69
CA ASP A 337 16.64 16.05 4.46
C ASP A 337 15.96 14.66 4.50
N LYS A 338 14.68 14.61 4.17
CA LYS A 338 13.88 13.38 4.07
C LYS A 338 13.88 12.76 2.68
N LEU A 339 14.37 13.49 1.66
CA LEU A 339 14.50 13.02 0.27
C LEU A 339 15.81 12.25 0.07
N ARG A 340 16.04 11.21 0.88
CA ARG A 340 17.32 10.50 0.99
C ARG A 340 17.59 9.64 -0.23
N VAL A 341 16.57 8.95 -0.73
CA VAL A 341 16.64 8.09 -1.90
C VAL A 341 16.87 8.95 -3.14
N LEU A 342 16.07 10.00 -3.33
CA LEU A 342 16.25 10.94 -4.44
C LEU A 342 17.64 11.59 -4.42
N ARG A 343 18.09 12.09 -3.26
CA ARG A 343 19.41 12.73 -3.12
C ARG A 343 20.57 11.80 -3.44
N ARG A 344 20.46 10.51 -3.10
CA ARG A 344 21.49 9.53 -3.39
C ARG A 344 21.62 9.28 -4.89
N GLU A 345 20.51 8.99 -5.55
CA GLU A 345 20.45 8.68 -6.98
C GLU A 345 20.87 9.87 -7.85
N PHE A 346 20.72 11.08 -7.33
CA PHE A 346 21.15 12.32 -7.94
C PHE A 346 22.31 13.00 -7.20
N SER A 347 23.17 12.22 -6.54
CA SER A 347 24.29 12.74 -5.74
C SER A 347 25.32 13.55 -6.54
N HIS A 348 25.37 13.35 -7.87
CA HIS A 348 26.21 14.10 -8.80
C HIS A 348 25.64 15.49 -9.16
N LEU A 349 24.36 15.75 -8.89
CA LEU A 349 23.72 17.04 -9.20
C LEU A 349 24.08 18.10 -8.17
N TRP A 350 24.21 19.33 -8.65
CA TRP A 350 24.33 20.51 -7.79
C TRP A 350 22.98 20.85 -7.16
N GLU A 351 23.01 21.56 -6.03
CA GLU A 351 21.82 21.87 -5.23
C GLU A 351 20.71 22.55 -6.05
N GLU A 352 21.05 23.47 -6.95
CA GLU A 352 20.08 24.15 -7.82
C GLU A 352 19.32 23.19 -8.73
N ASN A 353 20.02 22.26 -9.39
CA ASN A 353 19.42 21.30 -10.30
C ASN A 353 18.66 20.22 -9.51
N PHE A 354 19.20 19.79 -8.36
CA PHE A 354 18.52 18.85 -7.47
C PHE A 354 17.16 19.39 -7.01
N ASN A 355 17.09 20.69 -6.66
CA ASN A 355 15.85 21.34 -6.23
C ASN A 355 14.74 21.33 -7.29
N LEU A 356 15.08 21.13 -8.57
CA LEU A 356 14.07 20.97 -9.62
C LEU A 356 13.38 19.60 -9.54
N LEU A 357 14.03 18.59 -8.96
CA LEU A 357 13.54 17.21 -8.89
C LEU A 357 12.82 16.91 -7.56
N THR A 358 12.79 17.84 -6.60
CA THR A 358 12.18 17.59 -5.27
C THR A 358 10.66 17.66 -5.24
N ARG A 359 10.03 17.95 -6.39
CA ARG A 359 8.57 17.98 -6.57
C ARG A 359 8.21 17.09 -7.76
N LYS A 360 6.96 16.66 -7.84
CA LYS A 360 6.47 15.90 -8.99
C LYS A 360 6.63 16.74 -10.27
N GLY A 361 7.15 16.10 -11.31
CA GLY A 361 7.34 16.72 -12.62
C GLY A 361 6.02 17.00 -13.33
N ILE A 362 6.09 17.62 -14.50
CA ILE A 362 4.92 17.93 -15.34
C ILE A 362 5.07 17.20 -16.67
N PHE A 363 4.12 16.32 -17.00
CA PHE A 363 4.21 15.46 -18.19
C PHE A 363 2.97 15.59 -19.09
N PRO A 364 3.13 15.65 -20.43
CA PRO A 364 2.02 15.87 -21.35
C PRO A 364 1.37 14.54 -21.77
N TYR A 365 0.67 13.87 -20.84
CA TYR A 365 0.12 12.51 -21.06
C TYR A 365 -0.74 12.36 -22.33
N GLU A 366 -1.68 13.26 -22.57
CA GLU A 366 -2.57 13.18 -23.74
C GLU A 366 -1.90 13.56 -25.06
N TYR A 367 -0.74 14.22 -24.99
CA TYR A 367 0.07 14.50 -26.15
C TYR A 367 0.80 13.24 -26.60
N ILE A 368 1.30 12.42 -25.67
CA ILE A 368 2.01 11.17 -25.98
C ILE A 368 0.98 10.09 -26.32
N ASP A 369 0.43 10.14 -27.54
CA ASP A 369 -0.53 9.16 -28.05
C ASP A 369 0.11 8.05 -28.89
N CYS A 370 1.41 8.14 -29.19
CA CYS A 370 2.16 7.08 -29.87
C CYS A 370 3.65 7.13 -29.51
N SER A 371 4.37 6.03 -29.78
CA SER A 371 5.79 5.90 -29.41
C SER A 371 6.71 6.83 -30.18
N GLU A 372 6.34 7.22 -31.40
CA GLU A 372 7.14 8.07 -32.29
C GLU A 372 7.34 9.47 -31.70
N LYS A 373 6.36 9.97 -30.94
CA LYS A 373 6.43 11.28 -30.27
C LYS A 373 7.55 11.34 -29.25
N LEU A 374 7.98 10.21 -28.69
CA LEU A 374 9.14 10.17 -27.79
C LEU A 374 10.45 10.57 -28.49
N ASN A 375 10.50 10.55 -29.82
CA ASN A 375 11.68 10.99 -30.59
C ASN A 375 11.68 12.48 -30.90
N GLU A 376 10.62 13.22 -30.56
CA GLU A 376 10.57 14.66 -30.80
C GLU A 376 11.61 15.40 -29.97
N SER A 377 12.31 16.34 -30.61
CA SER A 377 13.46 17.04 -30.03
C SER A 377 13.11 18.38 -29.38
N SER A 378 11.82 18.62 -29.12
CA SER A 378 11.33 19.86 -28.53
C SER A 378 10.26 19.56 -27.49
N LEU A 379 10.27 20.32 -26.39
CA LEU A 379 9.16 20.32 -25.46
C LEU A 379 7.90 20.87 -26.18
N PRO A 380 6.77 20.16 -26.16
CA PRO A 380 5.55 20.62 -26.81
C PRO A 380 5.02 21.89 -26.15
N PRO A 381 4.21 22.69 -26.85
CA PRO A 381 3.66 23.92 -26.30
C PRO A 381 2.74 23.64 -25.09
N ARG A 382 2.52 24.64 -24.24
CA ARG A 382 1.74 24.49 -22.98
C ARG A 382 0.34 23.93 -23.22
N GLU A 383 -0.27 24.26 -24.35
CA GLU A 383 -1.60 23.80 -24.74
C GLU A 383 -1.66 22.28 -24.91
N SER A 384 -0.54 21.64 -25.27
CA SER A 384 -0.41 20.20 -25.40
C SER A 384 -0.30 19.47 -24.04
N PHE A 385 -0.15 20.20 -22.94
CA PHE A 385 -0.22 19.66 -21.58
C PHE A 385 -1.66 19.64 -21.02
N TYR A 386 -2.66 19.72 -21.88
CA TYR A 386 -4.07 19.55 -21.48
C TYR A 386 -4.30 18.17 -20.87
N SER A 387 -5.14 18.13 -19.82
CA SER A 387 -5.59 16.89 -19.20
C SER A 387 -7.10 16.92 -19.02
N SER A 388 -7.79 15.97 -19.64
CA SER A 388 -9.22 15.67 -19.49
C SER A 388 -9.60 15.33 -18.04
N LEU A 389 -8.68 14.76 -17.26
CA LEU A 389 -8.90 14.47 -15.84
C LEU A 389 -9.05 15.73 -15.00
N LYS A 390 -8.34 16.81 -15.36
CA LYS A 390 -8.40 18.11 -14.67
C LYS A 390 -9.25 19.14 -15.43
N ASP A 391 -9.74 18.77 -16.61
CA ASP A 391 -10.37 19.63 -17.60
C ASP A 391 -9.65 20.98 -17.77
N GLY A 392 -8.34 20.91 -18.04
CA GLY A 392 -7.53 22.12 -18.14
C GLY A 392 -6.08 21.88 -18.56
N THR A 393 -5.43 22.95 -18.99
CA THR A 393 -3.97 22.98 -19.23
C THR A 393 -3.22 23.29 -17.95
N VAL A 394 -1.94 22.90 -17.91
CA VAL A 394 -1.07 23.20 -16.77
C VAL A 394 -0.88 24.72 -16.57
N SER A 395 -0.61 25.12 -15.33
CA SER A 395 -0.36 26.53 -14.99
C SER A 395 0.90 27.06 -15.71
N GLU A 396 1.00 28.38 -15.88
CA GLU A 396 2.20 29.00 -16.46
C GLU A 396 3.46 28.69 -15.65
N SER A 397 3.35 28.65 -14.32
CA SER A 397 4.46 28.28 -13.44
C SER A 397 4.90 26.82 -13.59
N ASP A 398 3.94 25.91 -13.79
CA ASP A 398 4.24 24.48 -14.00
C ASP A 398 4.89 24.25 -15.37
N TYR A 399 4.41 24.94 -16.40
CA TYR A 399 5.04 24.88 -17.71
C TYR A 399 6.43 25.50 -17.71
N ALA A 400 6.62 26.66 -17.07
CA ALA A 400 7.93 27.27 -16.90
C ALA A 400 8.90 26.34 -16.15
N HIS A 401 8.40 25.58 -15.17
CA HIS A 401 9.18 24.55 -14.49
C HIS A 401 9.60 23.41 -15.45
N ALA A 402 8.68 22.90 -16.27
CA ALA A 402 8.99 21.87 -17.29
C ALA A 402 10.06 22.36 -18.28
N VAL A 403 9.93 23.60 -18.76
CA VAL A 403 10.94 24.25 -19.64
C VAL A 403 12.30 24.35 -18.94
N ASN A 404 12.32 24.74 -17.67
CA ASN A 404 13.55 24.85 -16.90
C ASN A 404 14.23 23.48 -16.71
N VAL A 405 13.45 22.43 -16.41
CA VAL A 405 13.96 21.04 -16.33
C VAL A 405 14.54 20.62 -17.69
N TRP A 406 13.80 20.81 -18.79
CA TRP A 406 14.27 20.49 -20.13
C TRP A 406 15.63 21.12 -20.45
N GLN A 407 15.79 22.42 -20.15
CA GLN A 407 17.01 23.17 -20.41
C GLN A 407 18.16 22.79 -19.46
N ARG A 408 17.92 22.76 -18.14
CA ARG A 408 18.97 22.52 -17.12
C ARG A 408 19.55 21.11 -17.20
N PHE A 409 18.75 20.13 -17.60
CA PHE A 409 19.19 18.74 -17.77
C PHE A 409 19.63 18.43 -19.20
N SER A 410 19.67 19.44 -20.09
CA SER A 410 20.13 19.29 -21.49
C SER A 410 19.39 18.19 -22.26
N ILE A 411 18.08 18.09 -22.03
CA ILE A 411 17.22 17.04 -22.59
C ILE A 411 17.08 17.25 -24.10
N GLN A 412 17.30 16.18 -24.85
CA GLN A 412 17.31 16.20 -26.31
C GLN A 412 16.02 15.66 -26.91
N THR A 413 15.30 14.79 -26.21
CA THR A 413 14.08 14.14 -26.72
C THR A 413 12.99 14.03 -25.67
N LEU A 414 11.71 13.93 -26.10
CA LEU A 414 10.60 13.65 -25.17
C LEU A 414 10.76 12.30 -24.46
N GLY A 415 11.43 11.33 -25.07
CA GLY A 415 11.81 10.07 -24.44
C GLY A 415 12.73 10.27 -23.24
N GLU A 416 13.79 11.07 -23.39
CA GLU A 416 14.69 11.42 -22.27
C GLU A 416 13.97 12.21 -21.17
N TYR A 417 13.04 13.09 -21.56
CA TYR A 417 12.17 13.80 -20.60
C TYR A 417 11.30 12.82 -19.80
N SER A 418 10.69 11.85 -20.48
CA SER A 418 9.90 10.78 -19.85
C SER A 418 10.76 9.91 -18.92
N ASP A 419 11.99 9.60 -19.32
CA ASP A 419 12.90 8.77 -18.52
C ASP A 419 13.27 9.47 -17.20
N LEU A 420 13.55 10.78 -17.26
CA LEU A 420 13.81 11.59 -16.05
C LEU A 420 12.55 11.75 -15.19
N TYR A 421 11.39 11.96 -15.83
CA TYR A 421 10.10 12.06 -15.16
C TYR A 421 9.80 10.80 -14.34
N LEU A 422 9.84 9.64 -15.00
CA LEU A 422 9.60 8.34 -14.39
C LEU A 422 10.59 8.05 -13.25
N LYS A 423 11.89 8.33 -13.47
CA LYS A 423 12.89 8.18 -12.41
C LYS A 423 12.55 9.03 -11.19
N THR A 424 12.15 10.28 -11.40
CA THR A 424 11.82 11.19 -10.29
C THR A 424 10.59 10.71 -9.52
N ASP A 425 9.53 10.29 -10.22
CA ASP A 425 8.30 9.80 -9.60
C ASP A 425 8.53 8.52 -8.77
N VAL A 426 9.29 7.55 -9.29
CA VAL A 426 9.66 6.32 -8.55
C VAL A 426 10.45 6.65 -7.28
N LEU A 427 11.42 7.58 -7.36
CA LEU A 427 12.26 7.93 -6.22
C LEU A 427 11.52 8.76 -5.17
N LEU A 428 10.63 9.66 -5.60
CA LEU A 428 9.74 10.38 -4.69
C LEU A 428 8.76 9.42 -4.00
N LEU A 429 8.24 8.43 -4.71
CA LEU A 429 7.41 7.37 -4.11
C LEU A 429 8.19 6.60 -3.05
N ALA A 430 9.44 6.22 -3.34
CA ALA A 430 10.31 5.56 -2.38
C ALA A 430 10.54 6.43 -1.14
N ASP A 431 10.92 7.71 -1.29
CA ASP A 431 11.12 8.61 -0.15
C ASP A 431 9.83 8.81 0.67
N VAL A 432 8.67 9.02 0.02
CA VAL A 432 7.37 9.16 0.69
C VAL A 432 7.03 7.93 1.52
N PHE A 433 7.14 6.74 0.93
CA PHE A 433 6.73 5.52 1.61
C PHE A 433 7.75 5.08 2.68
N GLU A 434 9.05 5.24 2.45
CA GLU A 434 10.07 4.96 3.47
C GLU A 434 9.94 5.89 4.69
N ASN A 435 9.65 7.18 4.49
CA ASN A 435 9.37 8.11 5.60
C ASN A 435 8.09 7.74 6.35
N PHE A 436 7.07 7.25 5.64
CA PHE A 436 5.86 6.73 6.27
C PHE A 436 6.15 5.47 7.09
N ARG A 437 6.93 4.51 6.55
CA ARG A 437 7.37 3.31 7.29
C ARG A 437 8.16 3.68 8.55
N ASP A 438 9.09 4.63 8.46
CA ASP A 438 9.85 5.13 9.61
C ASP A 438 8.93 5.71 10.69
N SER A 439 7.94 6.50 10.27
CA SER A 439 6.94 7.09 11.17
C SER A 439 6.07 6.02 11.83
N CYS A 440 5.65 4.99 11.10
CA CYS A 440 4.90 3.85 11.61
C CYS A 440 5.70 3.04 12.65
N VAL A 441 6.97 2.74 12.35
CA VAL A 441 7.85 2.02 13.27
C VAL A 441 8.11 2.85 14.53
N ALA A 442 8.40 4.14 14.38
CA ALA A 442 8.64 5.04 15.52
C ALA A 442 7.39 5.20 16.42
N SER A 443 6.20 5.26 15.82
CA SER A 443 4.96 5.55 16.56
C SER A 443 4.30 4.29 17.14
N TYR A 444 4.35 3.17 16.41
CA TYR A 444 3.59 1.95 16.72
C TYR A 444 4.47 0.71 16.87
N GLY A 445 5.75 0.79 16.53
CA GLY A 445 6.66 -0.36 16.57
C GLY A 445 6.36 -1.41 15.50
N LEU A 446 5.63 -1.05 14.44
CA LEU A 446 5.24 -1.95 13.35
C LEU A 446 5.62 -1.33 12.01
N ASP A 447 6.11 -2.16 11.09
CA ASP A 447 6.45 -1.72 9.73
C ASP A 447 5.23 -1.87 8.80
N ALA A 448 4.83 -0.76 8.17
CA ALA A 448 3.69 -0.70 7.26
C ALA A 448 3.85 -1.63 6.04
N ALA A 449 5.08 -1.96 5.64
CA ALA A 449 5.37 -2.80 4.49
C ALA A 449 4.90 -4.27 4.63
N TYR A 450 4.53 -4.72 5.84
CA TYR A 450 3.91 -6.04 6.03
C TYR A 450 2.43 -6.10 5.65
N TYR A 451 1.80 -4.95 5.45
CA TYR A 451 0.35 -4.83 5.35
C TYR A 451 -0.08 -4.58 3.91
N TYR A 452 -1.35 -4.82 3.63
CA TYR A 452 -1.95 -4.51 2.32
C TYR A 452 -2.56 -3.11 2.27
N THR A 453 -3.03 -2.60 3.41
CA THR A 453 -3.75 -1.32 3.53
C THR A 453 -3.59 -0.71 4.92
N LEU A 454 -3.85 0.60 5.05
CA LEU A 454 -3.81 1.28 6.35
C LEU A 454 -4.78 0.70 7.39
N PRO A 455 -6.05 0.35 7.08
CA PRO A 455 -6.93 -0.29 8.05
C PRO A 455 -6.37 -1.58 8.64
N GLY A 456 -5.71 -2.41 7.81
CA GLY A 456 -5.06 -3.64 8.27
C GLY A 456 -3.87 -3.36 9.20
N PHE A 457 -3.10 -2.31 8.90
CA PHE A 457 -2.02 -1.83 9.78
C PHE A 457 -2.57 -1.30 11.11
N THR A 458 -3.57 -0.43 11.06
CA THR A 458 -4.16 0.21 12.25
C THR A 458 -4.77 -0.82 13.19
N TRP A 459 -5.39 -1.88 12.68
CA TRP A 459 -5.93 -2.96 13.50
C TRP A 459 -4.85 -3.63 14.35
N ASP A 460 -3.76 -4.06 13.72
CA ASP A 460 -2.63 -4.66 14.42
C ASP A 460 -1.92 -3.66 15.35
N ALA A 461 -1.86 -2.37 14.98
CA ALA A 461 -1.30 -1.32 15.84
C ALA A 461 -2.12 -1.15 17.13
N ILE A 462 -3.45 -1.25 17.06
CA ILE A 462 -4.32 -1.22 18.24
C ILE A 462 -4.06 -2.44 19.12
N GLU A 463 -3.93 -3.64 18.54
CA GLU A 463 -3.60 -4.86 19.29
C GLU A 463 -2.24 -4.73 19.98
N ALA A 464 -1.21 -4.23 19.27
CA ALA A 464 0.13 -4.05 19.81
C ALA A 464 0.18 -3.01 20.94
N TYR A 465 -0.62 -1.94 20.86
CA TYR A 465 -0.69 -0.92 21.89
C TYR A 465 -1.40 -1.41 23.16
N ARG A 466 -2.45 -2.24 23.03
CA ARG A 466 -3.18 -2.79 24.19
C ARG A 466 -2.37 -3.82 24.98
N CYS A 467 -1.42 -4.51 24.37
CA CYS A 467 -0.50 -5.41 25.10
C CYS A 467 0.54 -4.67 25.95
N LYS A 468 0.69 -3.34 25.81
CA LYS A 468 1.64 -2.52 26.58
C LYS A 468 1.04 -1.86 27.84
N ILE A 469 -0.28 -1.90 28.00
CA ILE A 469 -1.02 -1.42 29.18
C ILE A 469 -1.39 -2.65 30.02
#